data_AF-A0A831LGN0-F1
#
_entry.id   AF-A0A831LGN0-F1
#
_cell.length_a   1.000
_cell.length_b   1.000
_cell.length_c   1.000
_cell.angle_alpha   90.00
_cell.angle_beta   90.00
_cell.angle_gamma   90.00
#
_symmetry.space_group_name_H-M   'P 1'
#
loop_
_entity.id
_entity.type
_entity.pdbx_description
1 polymer ?
#
loop_
_entity_poly.entity_id
_entity_poly.type
_entity_poly.pdbx_seq_one_letter_code
_entity_poly.pdbx_strand_id
1 'polypeptide(L)'
;LARLARDKVYGPLDMLSRVEDNDEFYMKMAREALYSALRYVSTEKKEPPPSGLEDSIRGTLAIIKKKPYFAKEVALRALARAMSSREKEGEEKREGQGE
;
A
#
# COMPACT_ATOMS: atom_id res chain seq x y z
N LEU A 1 -0.83 0.13 -2.66
CA LEU A 1 -0.30 0.86 -1.48
C LEU A 1 0.94 1.69 -1.80
N ALA A 2 2.06 1.12 -2.27
CA ALA A 2 3.25 1.92 -2.60
C ALA A 2 2.95 3.04 -3.63
N ARG A 3 2.10 2.75 -4.62
CA ARG A 3 1.61 3.77 -5.57
C ARG A 3 0.88 4.92 -4.87
N LEU A 4 -0.07 4.62 -3.98
CA LEU A 4 -0.78 5.63 -3.19
C LEU A 4 0.19 6.52 -2.40
N ALA A 5 1.21 5.94 -1.77
CA ALA A 5 2.23 6.70 -1.07
C ALA A 5 3.03 7.64 -2.01
N ARG A 6 3.34 7.21 -3.24
CA ARG A 6 3.98 8.08 -4.25
C ARG A 6 3.06 9.24 -4.66
N ASP A 7 1.78 8.94 -4.81
CA ASP A 7 0.71 9.89 -5.15
C ASP A 7 0.28 10.74 -3.92
N LYS A 8 0.96 10.59 -2.78
CA LYS A 8 0.70 11.29 -1.50
C LYS A 8 -0.69 11.05 -0.91
N VAL A 9 -1.29 9.91 -1.22
CA VAL A 9 -2.56 9.44 -0.65
C VAL A 9 -2.28 8.53 0.54
N TYR A 10 -2.26 9.10 1.74
CA TYR A 10 -1.82 8.39 2.94
C TYR A 10 -2.95 7.72 3.73
N GLY A 11 -4.20 8.14 3.57
CA GLY A 11 -5.34 7.64 4.37
C GLY A 11 -5.39 6.11 4.54
N PRO A 12 -5.33 5.31 3.45
CA PRO A 12 -5.29 3.85 3.58
C PRO A 12 -4.07 3.28 4.31
N LEU A 13 -2.90 3.92 4.18
CA LEU A 13 -1.68 3.50 4.88
C LEU A 13 -1.78 3.86 6.37
N ASP A 14 -2.30 5.04 6.69
CA ASP A 14 -2.51 5.50 8.06
C ASP A 14 -3.51 4.61 8.80
N MET A 15 -4.61 4.20 8.14
CA MET A 15 -5.56 3.24 8.69
C MET A 15 -4.90 1.88 8.97
N LEU A 16 -4.15 1.32 8.03
CA LEU A 16 -3.43 0.06 8.25
C LEU A 16 -2.40 0.15 9.39
N SER A 17 -1.78 1.32 9.58
CA SER A 17 -0.79 1.54 10.63
C SER A 17 -1.37 1.52 12.06
N ARG A 18 -2.69 1.70 12.18
CA ARG A 18 -3.46 1.74 13.44
C ARG A 18 -4.10 0.40 13.78
N VAL A 19 -3.92 -0.64 12.97
CA VAL A 19 -4.43 -1.98 13.26
C VAL A 19 -3.58 -2.60 14.38
N GLU A 20 -4.17 -2.76 15.56
CA GLU A 20 -3.48 -3.22 16.77
C GLU A 20 -3.91 -4.61 17.22
N ASP A 21 -5.16 -5.00 16.92
CA ASP A 21 -5.70 -6.33 17.26
C ASP A 21 -6.47 -6.97 16.08
N ASN A 22 -7.01 -8.18 16.25
CA ASN A 22 -7.78 -8.94 15.27
C ASN A 22 -9.28 -8.98 15.54
N ASP A 23 -9.78 -8.14 16.45
CA ASP A 23 -11.20 -7.98 16.69
C ASP A 23 -11.95 -7.46 15.45
N GLU A 24 -13.28 -7.42 15.54
CA GLU A 24 -14.11 -6.98 14.43
C GLU A 24 -13.82 -5.53 14.00
N PHE A 25 -13.53 -4.64 14.95
CA PHE A 25 -13.26 -3.24 14.69
C PHE A 25 -11.99 -3.06 13.85
N TYR A 26 -10.87 -3.65 14.28
CA TYR A 26 -9.60 -3.55 13.57
C TYR A 26 -9.62 -4.34 12.25
N MET A 27 -10.30 -5.49 12.21
CA MET A 27 -10.47 -6.24 10.96
C MET A 27 -11.36 -5.50 9.95
N LYS A 28 -12.35 -4.73 10.40
CA LYS A 28 -13.14 -3.83 9.54
C LYS A 28 -12.27 -2.69 9.03
N MET A 29 -11.49 -2.05 9.91
CA MET A 29 -10.55 -0.99 9.53
C MET A 29 -9.57 -1.44 8.44
N ALA A 30 -8.97 -2.63 8.60
CA ALA A 30 -8.07 -3.21 7.60
C ALA A 30 -8.75 -3.41 6.24
N ARG A 31 -10.00 -3.90 6.23
CA ARG A 31 -10.78 -4.08 4.99
C ARG A 31 -11.13 -2.75 4.33
N GLU A 32 -11.56 -1.76 5.10
CA GLU A 32 -11.87 -0.41 4.61
C GLU A 32 -10.65 0.28 4.02
N ALA A 33 -9.48 0.10 4.65
CA ALA A 33 -8.22 0.60 4.12
C ALA A 33 -7.88 -0.05 2.76
N LEU A 34 -7.97 -1.38 2.66
CA LEU A 34 -7.73 -2.09 1.40
C LEU A 34 -8.74 -1.71 0.31
N TYR A 35 -10.03 -1.60 0.66
CA TYR A 35 -11.07 -1.14 -0.26
C TYR A 35 -10.76 0.26 -0.80
N SER A 36 -10.47 1.21 0.09
CA SER A 36 -10.14 2.59 -0.28
C SER A 36 -8.91 2.64 -1.20
N ALA A 37 -7.90 1.82 -0.92
CA ALA A 37 -6.71 1.73 -1.75
C ALA A 37 -6.98 1.17 -3.15
N LEU A 38 -7.77 0.09 -3.24
CA LEU A 38 -8.12 -0.54 -4.51
C LEU A 38 -9.03 0.35 -5.36
N ARG A 39 -10.01 1.01 -4.72
CA ARG A 39 -10.88 1.99 -5.37
C ARG A 39 -10.07 3.12 -6.00
N TYR A 40 -9.09 3.68 -5.28
CA TYR A 40 -8.24 4.73 -5.82
C TYR A 40 -7.50 4.29 -7.09
N VAL A 41 -6.92 3.08 -7.07
CA VAL A 41 -6.18 2.56 -8.23
C VAL A 41 -7.13 2.28 -9.41
N SER A 42 -8.31 1.73 -9.15
CA SER A 42 -9.26 1.40 -10.22
C SER A 42 -9.88 2.63 -10.87
N THR A 43 -10.13 3.70 -10.12
CA THR A 43 -10.77 4.92 -10.67
C THR A 43 -9.77 5.90 -11.28
N GLU A 44 -8.68 6.20 -10.59
CA GLU A 44 -7.79 7.30 -10.96
C GLU A 44 -6.78 6.93 -12.05
N LYS A 45 -6.43 5.65 -12.16
CA LYS A 45 -5.34 5.19 -13.06
C LYS A 45 -5.82 4.32 -14.21
N LYS A 46 -7.05 3.80 -14.16
CA LYS A 46 -7.60 2.85 -15.16
C LYS A 46 -6.62 1.69 -15.46
N GLU A 47 -5.79 1.32 -14.48
CA GLU A 47 -4.83 0.23 -14.63
C GLU A 47 -5.60 -1.10 -14.52
N PRO A 48 -5.34 -2.07 -15.43
CA PRO A 48 -5.91 -3.39 -15.29
C PRO A 48 -5.42 -4.01 -13.98
N PRO A 49 -6.28 -4.73 -13.24
CA PRO A 49 -5.86 -5.36 -12.00
C PRO A 49 -4.76 -6.39 -12.31
N PRO A 50 -3.70 -6.46 -11.48
CA PRO A 50 -2.68 -7.48 -11.63
C PRO A 50 -3.30 -8.89 -11.49
N SER A 51 -2.71 -9.87 -12.16
CA SER A 51 -3.10 -11.27 -11.99
C SER A 51 -2.93 -11.69 -10.52
N GLY A 52 -3.90 -12.45 -9.99
CA GLY A 52 -3.87 -12.91 -8.60
C GLY A 52 -4.13 -11.82 -7.55
N LEU A 53 -4.68 -10.67 -7.93
CA LEU A 53 -5.03 -9.59 -6.98
C LEU A 53 -5.98 -10.08 -5.87
N GLU A 54 -7.03 -10.82 -6.23
CA GLU A 54 -8.01 -11.35 -5.28
C GLU A 54 -7.36 -12.28 -4.25
N ASP A 55 -6.52 -13.21 -4.72
CA ASP A 55 -5.77 -14.13 -3.86
C ASP A 55 -4.80 -13.37 -2.94
N SER A 56 -4.16 -12.32 -3.45
CA SER A 56 -3.27 -11.46 -2.67
C SER A 56 -4.01 -10.71 -1.56
N ILE A 57 -5.21 -10.21 -1.84
CA ILE A 57 -6.07 -9.54 -0.84
C ILE A 57 -6.50 -10.55 0.22
N ARG A 58 -6.99 -11.72 -0.19
CA ARG A 58 -7.42 -12.80 0.71
C ARG A 58 -6.28 -13.26 1.62
N GLY A 59 -5.09 -13.48 1.04
CA GLY A 59 -3.89 -13.86 1.78
C GLY A 59 -3.46 -12.78 2.78
N THR A 60 -3.46 -11.51 2.37
CA THR A 60 -3.11 -10.38 3.24
C THR A 60 -4.06 -10.30 4.44
N LEU A 61 -5.37 -10.35 4.21
CA LEU A 61 -6.36 -10.32 5.30
C LEU A 61 -6.26 -11.52 6.24
N ALA A 62 -5.97 -12.72 5.70
CA ALA A 62 -5.76 -13.92 6.51
C ALA A 62 -4.53 -13.79 7.41
N ILE A 63 -3.45 -13.17 6.93
CA ILE A 63 -2.25 -12.89 7.73
C ILE A 63 -2.56 -11.85 8.80
N ILE A 64 -3.21 -10.72 8.46
CA ILE A 64 -3.57 -9.68 9.42
C ILE A 64 -4.43 -10.26 10.55
N LYS A 65 -5.41 -11.11 10.23
CA LYS A 65 -6.24 -11.78 11.25
C LYS A 65 -5.43 -12.60 12.26
N LYS A 66 -4.35 -13.25 11.79
CA LYS A 66 -3.46 -14.05 12.65
C LYS A 66 -2.40 -13.19 13.36
N LYS A 67 -2.02 -12.06 12.76
CA LYS A 67 -0.90 -11.20 13.14
C LYS A 67 -1.26 -9.73 12.84
N PRO A 68 -2.00 -9.04 13.72
CA PRO A 68 -2.49 -7.68 13.48
C PRO A 68 -1.38 -6.69 13.08
N TYR A 69 -0.23 -6.75 13.75
CA TYR A 69 0.95 -5.93 13.47
C TYR A 69 1.43 -6.00 12.01
N PHE A 70 1.09 -7.08 11.28
CA PHE A 70 1.43 -7.22 9.86
C PHE A 70 0.79 -6.13 8.99
N ALA A 71 -0.36 -5.58 9.39
CA ALA A 71 -0.97 -4.45 8.68
C ALA A 71 -0.05 -3.22 8.68
N LYS A 72 0.56 -2.91 9.83
CA LYS A 72 1.55 -1.84 9.96
C LYS A 72 2.82 -2.15 9.17
N GLU A 73 3.29 -3.40 9.16
CA GLU A 73 4.42 -3.80 8.31
C GLU A 73 4.14 -3.58 6.82
N VAL A 74 2.94 -3.90 6.36
CA VAL A 74 2.51 -3.68 4.98
C VAL A 74 2.55 -2.18 4.63
N ALA A 75 2.06 -1.32 5.52
CA ALA A 75 2.12 0.14 5.35
C ALA A 75 3.57 0.65 5.30
N LEU A 76 4.44 0.20 6.23
CA LEU A 76 5.85 0.55 6.27
C LEU A 76 6.59 0.13 4.99
N ARG A 77 6.38 -1.11 4.53
CA ARG A 77 6.97 -1.62 3.28
C ARG A 77 6.48 -0.83 2.07
N ALA A 78 5.23 -0.39 2.07
CA ALA A 78 4.70 0.44 0.99
C ALA A 78 5.35 1.83 0.96
N LEU A 79 5.54 2.46 2.13
CA LEU A 79 6.25 3.74 2.25
C LEU A 79 7.71 3.62 1.81
N ALA A 80 8.43 2.62 2.32
CA ALA A 80 9.83 2.37 1.94
C ALA A 80 9.97 2.18 0.42
N ARG A 81 9.12 1.37 -0.21
CA ARG A 81 9.10 1.20 -1.68
C ARG A 81 8.78 2.49 -2.43
N ALA A 82 7.92 3.36 -1.88
CA ALA A 82 7.62 4.64 -2.50
C ALA A 82 8.81 5.60 -2.44
N MET A 83 9.58 5.58 -1.33
CA MET A 83 10.77 6.39 -1.13
C MET A 83 11.94 5.92 -2.02
N SER A 84 12.28 4.63 -2.01
CA SER A 84 13.41 4.11 -2.81
C SER A 84 13.19 4.21 -4.32
N SER A 85 11.95 4.25 -4.80
CA SER A 85 11.69 4.50 -6.22
C SER A 85 11.94 5.95 -6.64
N ARG A 86 11.80 6.92 -5.71
CA ARG A 86 12.13 8.33 -6.01
C ARG A 86 13.63 8.57 -6.07
N GLU A 87 14.43 7.79 -5.33
CA GLU A 87 15.89 7.86 -5.39
C GLU A 87 16.39 7.47 -6.79
N LYS A 88 15.83 6.40 -7.39
CA LYS A 88 16.17 5.97 -8.76
C LYS A 88 15.81 6.99 -9.84
N GLU A 89 14.62 7.61 -9.75
CA GLU A 89 14.22 8.69 -10.68
C GLU A 89 15.08 9.97 -10.51
N GLY A 90 15.68 10.17 -9.33
CA GLY A 90 16.61 11.27 -9.04
C GLY A 90 18.04 11.02 -9.54
N GLU A 91 18.50 9.77 -9.52
CA GLU A 91 19.78 9.34 -10.09
C GLU A 91 19.77 9.39 -11.62
N GLU A 92 18.73 8.88 -12.28
CA GLU A 92 18.58 8.96 -13.75
C GLU A 92 18.53 10.41 -14.27
N LYS A 93 18.00 11.36 -13.48
CA LYS A 93 18.01 12.79 -13.84
C LYS A 93 19.36 13.46 -13.68
N ARG A 94 20.26 12.94 -12.83
CA ARG A 94 21.61 13.50 -12.62
C ARG A 94 22.60 13.01 -13.67
N GLU A 95 22.41 11.82 -14.22
CA GLU A 95 23.29 11.27 -15.27
C GLU A 95 23.05 11.86 -16.67
N GLY A 96 21.91 12.53 -16.90
CA GLY A 96 21.58 13.19 -18.18
C GLY A 96 21.95 14.68 -18.29
N GLN A 97 22.66 15.26 -17.31
CA GLN A 97 23.07 16.68 -17.30
C GLN A 97 24.61 16.87 -17.24
N GLY A 98 25.36 15.86 -17.67
CA GLY A 98 26.80 15.95 -17.88
C GLY A 98 27.13 15.90 -19.37
N GLU A 99 26.78 16.95 -20.12
CA GLU A 99 27.47 17.32 -21.37
C GLU A 99 28.30 18.58 -21.12
#